data_AF-A0A7C1SC34-F1
#
_entry.id   AF-A0A7C1SC34-F1
#
_cell.length_a   1.000
_cell.length_b   1.000
_cell.length_c   1.000
_cell.angle_alpha   90.00
_cell.angle_beta   90.00
_cell.angle_gamma   90.00
#
_symmetry.space_group_name_H-M   'P 1'
#
loop_
_entity.id
_entity.type
_entity.pdbx_description
1 polymer ?
#
loop_
_entity_poly.entity_id
_entity_poly.type
_entity_poly.pdbx_seq_one_letter_code
_entity_poly.pdbx_strand_id
1 'polypeptide(L)'
;MKIKQTTTWNRKRDCRIFSIVIGTILMVALFLPGTAFSAEPQPRMELPPPEIPKPQMFCGYCHILTYPAIVQKGYALWKKGKHNQVGCVECHYPPKSKTRALAESSHISGQPPARFSYISLGGETIRTKPRISDTSCMTSNCHGNPDDQFKTKKIKFTEKVLFVHEPHFDKKKQIEGMQVNCTTCHQHETDQKKFEVSTATCHLCHFTNVKFNEDRGRCELCHELPKKPIQTSGDKPITHQTLKDAGVSCAGCHIELIQAAGGGKYEAYFENGELKTTLVLGAGRMKKESCLACHDQAQALKEEKNKKLMHEKHVTIKSARCFDCHRPITHAKADLSKPIKERSMRVGCEACHLEPHRYQRFLSAGPKLEGVSQTPDFMFKARTNCLGCHVEQKATEKGGKVMTASGKTCVRCHTKDHDKMLAEWKTDLANEIKDVKEVEQEAVDALLEVKSELSEAKLAEAEQMLKEGRETLNIVQYGNGVHNKKYSIMLIDAAITRFEDVLGFIEEGE
;
A
#
# COMPACT_ATOMS: atom_id res chain seq x y z
N MET A 1 30.06 39.92 -45.05
CA MET A 1 30.49 38.69 -44.34
C MET A 1 31.43 37.93 -45.28
N LYS A 2 32.68 37.55 -44.95
CA LYS A 2 33.15 36.61 -43.91
C LYS A 2 32.40 35.27 -44.01
N ILE A 3 32.79 34.28 -44.85
CA ILE A 3 34.05 33.49 -45.00
C ILE A 3 34.13 32.29 -44.02
N LYS A 4 34.12 31.07 -44.60
CA LYS A 4 34.96 29.86 -44.35
C LYS A 4 34.22 28.65 -44.95
N GLN A 5 34.56 28.16 -46.15
CA GLN A 5 35.69 27.29 -46.51
C GLN A 5 35.78 25.97 -45.73
N THR A 6 35.91 24.87 -46.48
CA THR A 6 35.96 23.48 -46.02
C THR A 6 37.19 22.77 -46.60
N THR A 7 37.84 21.95 -45.77
CA THR A 7 38.95 21.03 -46.12
C THR A 7 38.78 19.78 -45.22
N THR A 8 38.50 18.54 -45.67
CA THR A 8 39.03 17.64 -46.73
C THR A 8 39.92 16.54 -46.14
N TRP A 9 39.47 15.28 -46.27
CA TRP A 9 40.29 14.07 -46.51
C TRP A 9 41.23 13.55 -45.39
N ASN A 10 41.69 12.29 -45.38
CA ASN A 10 41.07 10.99 -45.76
C ASN A 10 41.83 9.83 -45.04
N ARG A 11 41.54 8.56 -45.38
CA ARG A 11 41.79 7.34 -44.57
C ARG A 11 42.89 6.42 -45.17
N LYS A 12 43.56 5.61 -44.31
CA LYS A 12 44.40 4.41 -44.64
C LYS A 12 45.78 4.72 -45.30
N ARG A 13 46.85 3.89 -45.31
CA ARG A 13 47.23 2.51 -44.83
C ARG A 13 48.80 2.43 -44.87
N ASP A 14 49.60 1.48 -44.33
CA ASP A 14 49.44 0.34 -43.40
C ASP A 14 50.80 -0.10 -42.76
N CYS A 15 50.77 -1.05 -41.82
CA CYS A 15 51.78 -2.03 -41.34
C CYS A 15 53.27 -1.96 -41.79
N ARG A 16 54.20 -2.05 -40.82
CA ARG A 16 55.11 -3.22 -40.64
C ARG A 16 55.84 -3.28 -39.28
N ILE A 17 56.35 -4.48 -38.97
CA ILE A 17 56.85 -5.02 -37.68
C ILE A 17 58.30 -4.62 -37.37
N PHE A 18 58.68 -4.42 -36.09
CA PHE A 18 59.89 -5.01 -35.46
C PHE A 18 59.82 -4.99 -33.91
N SER A 19 60.70 -5.74 -33.23
CA SER A 19 60.62 -6.10 -31.79
C SER A 19 61.89 -5.73 -30.99
N ILE A 20 61.74 -5.52 -29.66
CA ILE A 20 62.67 -5.68 -28.51
C ILE A 20 61.90 -5.10 -27.29
N VAL A 21 61.58 -5.78 -26.17
CA VAL A 21 62.31 -6.62 -25.18
C VAL A 21 63.01 -5.79 -24.08
N ILE A 22 63.02 -6.33 -22.85
CA ILE A 22 63.32 -5.70 -21.53
C ILE A 22 62.13 -4.88 -20.97
N GLY A 23 61.64 -5.08 -19.73
CA GLY A 23 61.86 -6.21 -18.80
C GLY A 23 61.83 -5.80 -17.32
N THR A 24 60.98 -6.44 -16.49
CA THR A 24 61.15 -6.60 -15.02
C THR A 24 60.10 -7.58 -14.49
N ILE A 25 60.45 -8.36 -13.46
CA ILE A 25 59.55 -9.27 -12.72
C ILE A 25 59.65 -8.88 -11.25
N LEU A 26 58.52 -8.72 -10.54
CA LEU A 26 58.52 -8.68 -9.08
C LEU A 26 57.13 -9.00 -8.49
N MET A 27 57.09 -10.09 -7.69
CA MET A 27 56.12 -10.45 -6.65
C MET A 27 54.65 -10.00 -6.78
N VAL A 28 53.78 -10.95 -7.17
CA VAL A 28 52.35 -10.90 -6.80
C VAL A 28 52.20 -11.43 -5.38
N ALA A 29 51.92 -10.55 -4.42
CA ALA A 29 51.54 -10.95 -3.07
C ALA A 29 50.06 -11.37 -3.01
N LEU A 30 49.76 -12.46 -2.32
CA LEU A 30 48.42 -13.02 -2.19
C LEU A 30 47.54 -12.16 -1.25
N PHE A 31 46.55 -11.49 -1.82
CA PHE A 31 45.37 -11.03 -1.07
C PHE A 31 44.13 -11.80 -1.56
N LEU A 32 43.58 -12.64 -0.68
CA LEU A 32 42.27 -13.26 -0.87
C LEU A 32 41.18 -12.25 -0.50
N PRO A 33 40.33 -11.80 -1.44
CA PRO A 33 39.14 -11.03 -1.07
C PRO A 33 38.16 -11.96 -0.36
N GLY A 34 37.88 -11.68 0.92
CA GLY A 34 36.88 -12.43 1.69
C GLY A 34 35.51 -12.41 1.00
N THR A 35 34.80 -13.53 1.03
CA THR A 35 33.52 -13.71 0.32
C THR A 35 32.40 -12.87 0.97
N ALA A 36 32.32 -11.60 0.60
CA ALA A 36 31.16 -10.77 0.88
C ALA A 36 29.93 -11.38 0.18
N PHE A 37 28.98 -11.89 0.96
CA PHE A 37 27.68 -12.34 0.45
C PHE A 37 26.85 -11.15 -0.02
N SER A 38 27.18 -10.64 -1.21
CA SER A 38 26.39 -9.64 -1.90
C SER A 38 25.10 -10.29 -2.40
N ALA A 39 24.04 -10.16 -1.60
CA ALA A 39 22.72 -10.64 -2.00
C ALA A 39 22.22 -9.78 -3.17
N GLU A 40 22.25 -10.34 -4.38
CA GLU A 40 21.82 -9.64 -5.60
C GLU A 40 20.45 -8.96 -5.42
N PRO A 41 20.31 -7.66 -5.76
CA PRO A 41 19.03 -6.98 -5.68
C PRO A 41 18.02 -7.57 -6.67
N GLN A 42 17.26 -8.57 -6.23
CA GLN A 42 16.14 -9.14 -6.97
C GLN A 42 15.25 -7.98 -7.47
N PRO A 43 15.06 -7.84 -8.79
CA PRO A 43 14.51 -6.61 -9.36
C PRO A 43 13.13 -6.34 -8.76
N ARG A 44 12.98 -5.14 -8.18
CA ARG A 44 11.70 -4.66 -7.65
C ARG A 44 10.73 -4.50 -8.82
N MET A 45 9.97 -5.56 -9.11
CA MET A 45 8.82 -5.46 -10.00
C MET A 45 7.69 -4.71 -9.27
N GLU A 46 7.80 -3.38 -9.27
CA GLU A 46 6.77 -2.49 -8.75
C GLU A 46 5.56 -2.58 -9.68
N LEU A 47 4.56 -3.35 -9.24
CA LEU A 47 3.23 -3.30 -9.84
C LEU A 47 2.71 -1.87 -9.65
N PRO A 48 2.41 -1.11 -10.73
CA PRO A 48 1.84 0.22 -10.58
C PRO A 48 0.55 0.13 -9.76
N PRO A 49 0.26 1.08 -8.87
CA PRO A 49 -1.00 1.10 -8.14
C PRO A 49 -2.14 1.11 -9.16
N PRO A 50 -3.21 0.33 -8.95
CA PRO A 50 -4.30 0.25 -9.92
C PRO A 50 -4.90 1.64 -10.12
N GLU A 51 -4.97 2.11 -11.37
CA GLU A 51 -5.63 3.37 -11.70
C GLU A 51 -7.07 3.32 -11.15
N ILE A 52 -7.35 4.14 -10.14
CA ILE A 52 -8.69 4.20 -9.54
C ILE A 52 -9.62 4.75 -10.63
N PRO A 53 -10.63 3.99 -11.09
CA PRO A 53 -11.49 4.42 -12.17
C PRO A 53 -12.14 5.76 -11.83
N LYS A 54 -11.85 6.79 -12.62
CA LYS A 54 -12.42 8.12 -12.43
C LYS A 54 -13.92 8.05 -12.72
N PRO A 55 -14.80 8.71 -11.93
CA PRO A 55 -16.20 8.84 -12.29
C PRO A 55 -16.32 9.59 -13.63
N GLN A 56 -16.56 8.86 -14.71
CA GLN A 56 -16.82 9.45 -16.01
C GLN A 56 -18.28 9.94 -15.99
N MET A 57 -18.49 11.26 -15.85
CA MET A 57 -19.84 11.85 -15.79
C MET A 57 -20.68 11.43 -17.01
N PHE A 58 -21.68 10.57 -16.78
CA PHE A 58 -22.53 10.05 -17.86
C PHE A 58 -23.48 11.11 -18.44
N CYS A 59 -23.56 12.30 -17.82
CA CYS A 59 -24.40 13.42 -18.25
C CYS A 59 -24.16 13.86 -19.71
N GLY A 60 -23.02 13.55 -20.32
CA GLY A 60 -22.80 13.74 -21.76
C GLY A 60 -23.64 12.82 -22.65
N TYR A 61 -23.88 11.56 -22.25
CA TYR A 61 -24.63 10.58 -23.05
C TYR A 61 -26.10 10.98 -23.25
N CYS A 62 -26.61 11.95 -22.50
CA CYS A 62 -27.95 12.55 -22.68
C CYS A 62 -28.13 13.22 -24.06
N HIS A 63 -27.05 13.57 -24.77
CA HIS A 63 -27.10 14.12 -26.13
C HIS A 63 -26.30 13.31 -27.15
N ILE A 64 -25.32 12.49 -26.71
CA ILE A 64 -24.37 11.85 -27.61
C ILE A 64 -25.02 10.65 -28.33
N LEU A 65 -25.65 10.95 -29.47
CA LEU A 65 -25.30 10.35 -30.76
C LEU A 65 -25.06 11.39 -31.87
N THR A 66 -25.02 12.68 -31.52
CA THR A 66 -24.59 13.80 -32.39
C THR A 66 -23.07 14.05 -32.38
N TYR A 67 -22.28 13.26 -31.63
CA TYR A 67 -20.82 13.42 -31.48
C TYR A 67 -20.05 12.20 -32.02
N PRO A 68 -19.67 12.18 -33.32
CA PRO A 68 -19.00 11.04 -33.95
C PRO A 68 -17.73 10.58 -33.23
N ALA A 69 -16.93 11.50 -32.68
CA ALA A 69 -15.65 11.19 -32.03
C ALA A 69 -15.78 10.19 -30.86
N ILE A 70 -16.91 10.20 -30.13
CA ILE A 70 -17.12 9.31 -28.98
C ILE A 70 -17.59 7.92 -29.43
N VAL A 71 -18.40 7.85 -30.49
CA VAL A 71 -18.74 6.59 -31.16
C VAL A 71 -17.49 5.98 -31.80
N GLN A 72 -16.66 6.78 -32.47
CA GLN A 72 -15.39 6.37 -33.07
C GLN A 72 -14.38 5.89 -32.03
N LYS A 73 -14.20 6.59 -30.89
CA LYS A 73 -13.37 6.08 -29.77
C LYS A 73 -13.93 4.76 -29.24
N GLY A 74 -15.24 4.67 -29.02
CA GLY A 74 -15.90 3.43 -28.59
C GLY A 74 -15.69 2.26 -29.57
N TYR A 75 -15.71 2.51 -30.87
CA TYR A 75 -15.46 1.53 -31.94
C TYR A 75 -13.98 1.15 -32.04
N ALA A 76 -13.06 2.10 -31.94
CA ALA A 76 -11.62 1.84 -31.93
C ALA A 76 -11.20 1.00 -30.71
N LEU A 77 -11.82 1.23 -29.55
CA LEU A 77 -11.64 0.41 -28.35
C LEU A 77 -12.27 -0.98 -28.48
N TRP A 78 -13.41 -1.12 -29.19
CA TRP A 78 -14.02 -2.42 -29.51
C TRP A 78 -13.12 -3.22 -30.45
N LYS A 79 -12.60 -2.61 -31.52
CA LYS A 79 -11.74 -3.25 -32.54
C LYS A 79 -10.43 -3.80 -31.96
N LYS A 80 -9.94 -3.21 -30.85
CA LYS A 80 -8.78 -3.67 -30.07
C LYS A 80 -9.10 -4.71 -28.99
N GLY A 81 -10.39 -4.96 -28.70
CA GLY A 81 -10.84 -5.85 -27.62
C GLY A 81 -11.02 -7.30 -28.06
N LYS A 82 -11.14 -8.22 -27.09
CA LYS A 82 -11.37 -9.66 -27.34
C LYS A 82 -12.70 -9.99 -28.03
N HIS A 83 -13.64 -9.05 -28.09
CA HIS A 83 -14.94 -9.18 -28.74
C HIS A 83 -15.00 -8.44 -30.10
N ASN A 84 -13.85 -8.14 -30.73
CA ASN A 84 -13.79 -7.43 -32.00
C ASN A 84 -14.34 -8.19 -33.23
N GLN A 85 -14.75 -9.45 -33.03
CA GLN A 85 -15.49 -10.25 -34.01
C GLN A 85 -17.00 -10.32 -33.73
N VAL A 86 -17.47 -9.82 -32.56
CA VAL A 86 -18.89 -9.82 -32.17
C VAL A 86 -19.48 -8.44 -32.44
N GLY A 87 -20.56 -8.40 -33.21
CA GLY A 87 -21.23 -7.16 -33.61
C GLY A 87 -21.87 -6.41 -32.44
N CYS A 88 -21.96 -5.08 -32.59
CA CYS A 88 -22.59 -4.21 -31.60
C CYS A 88 -24.04 -4.62 -31.28
N VAL A 89 -24.79 -5.08 -32.29
CA VAL A 89 -26.19 -5.50 -32.15
C VAL A 89 -26.32 -6.75 -31.28
N GLU A 90 -25.45 -7.74 -31.49
CA GLU A 90 -25.46 -9.02 -30.77
C GLU A 90 -25.23 -8.84 -29.27
N CYS A 91 -24.33 -7.93 -28.89
CA CYS A 91 -24.13 -7.53 -27.49
C CYS A 91 -25.36 -6.78 -26.95
N HIS A 92 -25.78 -5.70 -27.61
CA HIS A 92 -26.72 -4.73 -27.04
C HIS A 92 -28.21 -5.11 -27.16
N TYR A 93 -28.57 -6.04 -28.03
CA TYR A 93 -29.96 -6.49 -28.23
C TYR A 93 -30.06 -8.01 -28.00
N PRO A 94 -30.65 -8.45 -26.88
CA PRO A 94 -30.63 -9.87 -26.52
C PRO A 94 -31.46 -10.73 -27.49
N PRO A 95 -31.13 -12.02 -27.63
CA PRO A 95 -31.87 -12.96 -28.46
C PRO A 95 -33.38 -12.93 -28.19
N LYS A 96 -34.18 -13.08 -29.26
CA LYS A 96 -35.66 -13.08 -29.22
C LYS A 96 -36.33 -11.79 -28.71
N SER A 97 -35.61 -10.68 -28.50
CA SER A 97 -36.25 -9.40 -28.16
C SER A 97 -36.89 -8.74 -29.38
N LYS A 98 -38.07 -8.11 -29.20
CA LYS A 98 -38.77 -7.37 -30.29
C LYS A 98 -37.92 -6.24 -30.88
N THR A 99 -37.04 -5.65 -30.08
CA THR A 99 -36.08 -4.62 -30.50
C THR A 99 -34.92 -5.18 -31.33
N ARG A 100 -34.53 -6.45 -31.15
CA ARG A 100 -33.47 -7.08 -31.93
C ARG A 100 -33.87 -7.24 -33.40
N ALA A 101 -35.07 -7.75 -33.69
CA ALA A 101 -35.58 -7.86 -35.07
C ALA A 101 -35.63 -6.49 -35.77
N LEU A 102 -36.01 -5.43 -35.04
CA LEU A 102 -35.99 -4.06 -35.55
C LEU A 102 -34.55 -3.58 -35.84
N ALA A 103 -33.60 -3.84 -34.93
CA ALA A 103 -32.19 -3.47 -35.07
C ALA A 103 -31.45 -4.26 -36.16
N GLU A 104 -31.79 -5.53 -36.38
CA GLU A 104 -31.28 -6.36 -37.47
C GLU A 104 -31.83 -5.88 -38.83
N SER A 105 -33.10 -5.45 -38.89
CA SER A 105 -33.65 -4.82 -40.11
C SER A 105 -33.11 -3.41 -40.40
N SER A 106 -32.58 -2.70 -39.40
CA SER A 106 -32.02 -1.35 -39.52
C SER A 106 -30.49 -1.37 -39.41
N HIS A 107 -29.88 -2.07 -40.36
CA HIS A 107 -28.43 -2.31 -40.43
C HIS A 107 -27.60 -1.04 -40.15
N ILE A 108 -26.56 -1.22 -39.32
CA ILE A 108 -25.53 -0.22 -39.10
C ILE A 108 -24.86 0.09 -40.45
N SER A 109 -25.05 1.32 -40.94
CA SER A 109 -24.36 1.84 -42.13
C SER A 109 -22.84 1.75 -41.96
N GLY A 110 -22.11 1.60 -43.08
CA GLY A 110 -20.65 1.69 -43.09
C GLY A 110 -20.09 3.03 -42.59
N GLN A 111 -20.95 4.05 -42.44
CA GLN A 111 -20.69 5.26 -41.67
C GLN A 111 -21.55 5.28 -40.38
N PRO A 112 -21.05 5.83 -39.26
CA PRO A 112 -21.84 5.93 -38.03
C PRO A 112 -23.13 6.72 -38.30
N PRO A 113 -24.33 6.16 -38.04
CA PRO A 113 -25.58 6.82 -38.37
C PRO A 113 -25.72 8.12 -37.57
N ALA A 114 -26.07 9.20 -38.28
CA ALA A 114 -25.97 10.57 -37.76
C ALA A 114 -26.87 10.87 -36.54
N ARG A 115 -27.87 10.03 -36.26
CA ARG A 115 -28.82 10.15 -35.14
C ARG A 115 -29.30 8.76 -34.71
N PHE A 116 -29.34 8.51 -33.41
CA PHE A 116 -29.90 7.31 -32.76
C PHE A 116 -30.72 7.68 -31.49
N SER A 117 -30.82 8.98 -31.18
CA SER A 117 -31.26 9.50 -29.87
C SER A 117 -32.77 9.78 -29.82
N TYR A 118 -33.56 8.77 -29.44
CA TYR A 118 -34.95 8.95 -29.03
C TYR A 118 -35.05 9.32 -27.54
N ILE A 119 -35.11 10.63 -27.25
CA ILE A 119 -35.25 11.18 -25.90
C ILE A 119 -36.22 12.37 -25.92
N SER A 120 -37.31 12.28 -25.15
CA SER A 120 -38.17 13.42 -24.84
C SER A 120 -37.46 14.36 -23.86
N LEU A 121 -37.47 15.67 -24.13
CA LEU A 121 -36.93 16.67 -23.22
C LEU A 121 -37.97 17.02 -22.15
N GLY A 122 -37.63 16.83 -20.87
CA GLY A 122 -38.49 17.10 -19.72
C GLY A 122 -38.83 15.85 -18.90
N GLY A 123 -38.69 15.95 -17.57
CA GLY A 123 -38.99 14.89 -16.59
C GLY A 123 -37.78 14.41 -15.78
N GLU A 124 -38.04 13.84 -14.61
CA GLU A 124 -37.05 13.41 -13.59
C GLU A 124 -36.15 12.22 -14.02
N THR A 125 -36.22 11.79 -15.27
CA THR A 125 -35.64 10.52 -15.72
C THR A 125 -34.15 10.62 -16.01
N ILE A 126 -33.32 10.55 -14.97
CA ILE A 126 -31.88 10.26 -15.09
C ILE A 126 -31.71 8.98 -15.94
N ARG A 127 -31.04 9.12 -17.10
CA ARG A 127 -30.62 8.01 -17.97
C ARG A 127 -29.15 7.68 -17.74
N THR A 128 -28.84 6.40 -17.86
CA THR A 128 -27.57 5.76 -17.50
C THR A 128 -27.08 4.85 -18.63
N LYS A 129 -25.92 4.19 -18.47
CA LYS A 129 -25.35 3.31 -19.50
C LYS A 129 -26.36 2.24 -19.98
N PRO A 130 -26.44 1.94 -21.29
CA PRO A 130 -27.28 0.84 -21.78
C PRO A 130 -26.90 -0.49 -21.10
N ARG A 131 -27.89 -1.15 -20.49
CA ARG A 131 -27.71 -2.48 -19.89
C ARG A 131 -27.60 -3.52 -20.99
N ILE A 132 -26.44 -4.17 -21.10
CA ILE A 132 -26.30 -5.45 -21.79
C ILE A 132 -26.91 -6.52 -20.89
N SER A 133 -27.78 -7.35 -21.45
CA SER A 133 -28.37 -8.49 -20.76
C SER A 133 -27.39 -9.66 -20.73
N ASP A 134 -27.31 -10.38 -19.62
CA ASP A 134 -26.49 -11.59 -19.53
C ASP A 134 -26.95 -12.65 -20.55
N THR A 135 -28.21 -12.63 -20.98
CA THR A 135 -28.71 -13.48 -22.09
C THR A 135 -28.07 -13.20 -23.45
N SER A 136 -27.44 -12.04 -23.66
CA SER A 136 -26.59 -11.77 -24.84
C SER A 136 -25.23 -12.49 -24.71
N CYS A 137 -24.67 -12.55 -23.49
CA CYS A 137 -23.40 -13.22 -23.22
C CYS A 137 -23.54 -14.75 -23.14
N MET A 138 -24.66 -15.22 -22.61
CA MET A 138 -24.97 -16.64 -22.33
C MET A 138 -25.61 -17.37 -23.53
N THR A 139 -25.22 -17.03 -24.77
CA THR A 139 -25.67 -17.78 -25.96
C THR A 139 -24.77 -18.99 -26.22
N SER A 140 -25.26 -19.99 -26.96
CA SER A 140 -24.50 -21.18 -27.37
C SER A 140 -23.19 -20.85 -28.09
N ASN A 141 -23.14 -19.71 -28.77
CA ASN A 141 -22.01 -19.24 -29.57
C ASN A 141 -21.07 -18.32 -28.75
N CYS A 142 -21.34 -18.17 -27.46
CA CYS A 142 -20.60 -17.36 -26.49
C CYS A 142 -20.48 -18.17 -25.17
N HIS A 143 -20.68 -17.55 -24.00
CA HIS A 143 -20.52 -18.18 -22.68
C HIS A 143 -21.72 -19.05 -22.24
N GLY A 144 -22.53 -19.53 -23.18
CA GLY A 144 -23.68 -20.41 -22.96
C GLY A 144 -23.56 -21.78 -23.63
N ASN A 145 -22.37 -22.14 -24.13
CA ASN A 145 -22.10 -23.50 -24.60
C ASN A 145 -22.19 -24.51 -23.42
N PRO A 146 -22.83 -25.69 -23.59
CA PRO A 146 -22.87 -26.74 -22.56
C PRO A 146 -21.50 -27.15 -21.98
N ASP A 147 -20.43 -27.07 -22.78
CA ASP A 147 -19.06 -27.41 -22.38
C ASP A 147 -18.33 -26.27 -21.65
N ASP A 148 -18.91 -25.06 -21.53
CA ASP A 148 -18.22 -23.90 -20.94
C ASP A 148 -18.16 -23.96 -19.41
N GLN A 149 -17.05 -24.48 -18.90
CA GLN A 149 -16.73 -24.60 -17.49
C GLN A 149 -16.39 -23.26 -16.78
N PHE A 150 -16.44 -22.09 -17.44
CA PHE A 150 -16.00 -20.81 -16.85
C PHE A 150 -16.64 -20.48 -15.49
N LYS A 151 -17.84 -21.00 -15.20
CA LYS A 151 -18.57 -20.74 -13.95
C LYS A 151 -17.83 -21.28 -12.72
N THR A 152 -17.39 -22.54 -12.78
CA THR A 152 -16.79 -23.31 -11.67
C THR A 152 -15.26 -23.38 -11.76
N LYS A 153 -14.70 -23.23 -12.96
CA LYS A 153 -13.26 -23.26 -13.22
C LYS A 153 -12.53 -22.13 -12.50
N LYS A 154 -11.53 -22.47 -11.68
CA LYS A 154 -10.55 -21.52 -11.15
C LYS A 154 -9.72 -20.96 -12.31
N ILE A 155 -9.87 -19.68 -12.59
CA ILE A 155 -9.06 -18.95 -13.58
C ILE A 155 -8.00 -18.09 -12.88
N LYS A 156 -6.83 -17.95 -13.50
CA LYS A 156 -5.87 -16.91 -13.12
C LYS A 156 -6.42 -15.56 -13.61
N PHE A 157 -6.82 -14.70 -12.68
CA PHE A 157 -7.19 -13.32 -12.97
C PHE A 157 -5.96 -12.41 -13.06
N THR A 158 -4.94 -12.71 -12.24
CA THR A 158 -3.56 -12.21 -12.39
C THR A 158 -2.58 -13.33 -12.02
N GLU A 159 -1.27 -13.10 -12.17
CA GLU A 159 -0.24 -14.06 -11.72
C GLU A 159 -0.31 -14.45 -10.24
N LYS A 160 -1.01 -13.66 -9.41
CA LYS A 160 -1.12 -13.88 -7.97
C LYS A 160 -2.57 -13.92 -7.48
N VAL A 161 -3.56 -13.92 -8.37
CA VAL A 161 -5.00 -13.93 -8.00
C VAL A 161 -5.75 -14.97 -8.80
N LEU A 162 -6.39 -15.90 -8.09
CA LEU A 162 -7.35 -16.86 -8.64
C LEU A 162 -8.78 -16.32 -8.51
N PHE A 163 -9.66 -16.71 -9.44
CA PHE A 163 -11.07 -16.29 -9.46
C PHE A 163 -11.99 -17.43 -9.92
N VAL A 164 -13.24 -17.42 -9.45
CA VAL A 164 -14.33 -18.33 -9.84
C VAL A 164 -15.63 -17.52 -9.92
N HIS A 165 -16.43 -17.68 -10.98
CA HIS A 165 -17.64 -16.85 -11.16
C HIS A 165 -18.79 -17.29 -10.25
N GLU A 166 -19.05 -18.60 -10.12
CA GLU A 166 -20.24 -19.16 -9.46
C GLU A 166 -20.52 -18.59 -8.05
N PRO A 167 -19.54 -18.45 -7.11
CA PRO A 167 -19.79 -17.86 -5.80
C PRO A 167 -20.34 -16.42 -5.82
N HIS A 168 -20.10 -15.67 -6.89
CA HIS A 168 -20.56 -14.28 -7.05
C HIS A 168 -22.01 -14.20 -7.56
N PHE A 169 -22.53 -15.26 -8.18
CA PHE A 169 -23.93 -15.35 -8.63
C PHE A 169 -24.89 -15.88 -7.54
N ASP A 170 -24.38 -16.38 -6.41
CA ASP A 170 -25.19 -16.78 -5.27
C ASP A 170 -25.84 -15.55 -4.59
N LYS A 171 -27.16 -15.43 -4.73
CA LYS A 171 -27.98 -14.36 -4.13
C LYS A 171 -27.80 -14.25 -2.60
N LYS A 172 -27.45 -15.33 -1.90
CA LYS A 172 -27.19 -15.31 -0.44
C LYS A 172 -25.86 -14.65 -0.07
N LYS A 173 -24.95 -14.45 -1.05
CA LYS A 173 -23.62 -13.83 -0.88
C LYS A 173 -23.53 -12.42 -1.49
N GLN A 174 -24.56 -11.97 -2.20
CA GLN A 174 -24.61 -10.65 -2.82
C GLN A 174 -24.94 -9.56 -1.78
N ILE A 175 -24.57 -8.31 -2.10
CA ILE A 175 -24.86 -7.16 -1.24
C ILE A 175 -26.36 -6.86 -1.27
N GLU A 176 -26.96 -6.53 -0.14
CA GLU A 176 -28.40 -6.24 -0.04
C GLU A 176 -28.88 -5.22 -1.10
N GLY A 177 -29.90 -5.60 -1.87
CA GLY A 177 -30.47 -4.82 -2.97
C GLY A 177 -29.72 -4.90 -4.30
N MET A 178 -28.52 -5.48 -4.32
CA MET A 178 -27.72 -5.68 -5.53
C MET A 178 -28.02 -7.04 -6.16
N GLN A 179 -28.29 -7.05 -7.47
CA GLN A 179 -28.18 -8.24 -8.31
C GLN A 179 -26.90 -8.17 -9.12
N VAL A 180 -25.97 -9.11 -8.93
CA VAL A 180 -24.76 -9.22 -9.76
C VAL A 180 -25.12 -9.86 -11.10
N ASN A 181 -24.65 -9.23 -12.18
CA ASN A 181 -24.79 -9.64 -13.58
C ASN A 181 -23.40 -9.62 -14.24
N CYS A 182 -23.23 -10.17 -15.44
CA CYS A 182 -21.95 -10.13 -16.17
C CYS A 182 -21.41 -8.70 -16.31
N THR A 183 -22.27 -7.73 -16.62
CA THR A 183 -21.90 -6.30 -16.74
C THR A 183 -21.86 -5.51 -15.43
N THR A 184 -21.99 -6.19 -14.29
CA THR A 184 -21.60 -5.64 -12.97
C THR A 184 -20.08 -5.64 -12.83
N CYS A 185 -19.39 -6.70 -13.30
CA CYS A 185 -17.92 -6.79 -13.22
C CYS A 185 -17.23 -6.45 -14.55
N HIS A 186 -17.80 -6.84 -15.69
CA HIS A 186 -17.24 -6.54 -17.01
C HIS A 186 -17.77 -5.19 -17.51
N GLN A 187 -16.92 -4.16 -17.48
CA GLN A 187 -17.32 -2.77 -17.72
C GLN A 187 -16.32 -2.01 -18.61
N HIS A 188 -16.71 -0.80 -19.02
CA HIS A 188 -15.79 0.22 -19.52
C HIS A 188 -15.40 1.10 -18.31
N GLU A 189 -14.22 0.85 -17.74
CA GLU A 189 -13.72 1.55 -16.54
C GLU A 189 -12.60 2.54 -16.91
N THR A 190 -11.58 2.08 -17.61
CA THR A 190 -10.53 2.94 -18.20
C THR A 190 -10.94 3.42 -19.59
N ASP A 191 -10.29 4.47 -20.09
CA ASP A 191 -10.48 4.91 -21.48
C ASP A 191 -9.65 4.08 -22.50
N GLN A 192 -8.95 3.03 -22.02
CA GLN A 192 -8.02 2.18 -22.77
C GLN A 192 -8.65 0.88 -23.29
N LYS A 193 -9.76 0.41 -22.71
CA LYS A 193 -10.44 -0.83 -23.11
C LYS A 193 -11.96 -0.65 -23.17
N LYS A 194 -12.62 -1.23 -24.17
CA LYS A 194 -14.09 -1.21 -24.30
C LYS A 194 -14.80 -2.06 -23.23
N PHE A 195 -14.13 -3.10 -22.75
CA PHE A 195 -14.68 -4.11 -21.85
C PHE A 195 -13.53 -4.76 -21.06
N GLU A 196 -13.56 -4.63 -19.74
CA GLU A 196 -12.53 -5.15 -18.83
C GLU A 196 -13.11 -5.44 -17.44
N VAL A 197 -12.34 -6.11 -16.59
CA VAL A 197 -12.64 -6.29 -15.15
C VAL A 197 -11.46 -5.74 -14.37
N SER A 198 -11.67 -4.73 -13.54
CA SER A 198 -10.59 -4.14 -12.72
C SER A 198 -10.45 -4.84 -11.37
N THR A 199 -9.22 -4.88 -10.86
CA THR A 199 -8.95 -5.21 -9.45
C THR A 199 -9.67 -4.26 -8.51
N ALA A 200 -9.91 -3.00 -8.92
CA ALA A 200 -10.68 -2.01 -8.16
C ALA A 200 -12.10 -2.49 -7.80
N THR A 201 -12.74 -3.28 -8.68
CA THR A 201 -14.12 -3.78 -8.46
C THR A 201 -14.13 -4.91 -7.43
N CYS A 202 -13.11 -5.78 -7.46
CA CYS A 202 -12.87 -6.77 -6.40
C CYS A 202 -12.55 -6.08 -5.07
N HIS A 203 -11.63 -5.10 -5.09
CA HIS A 203 -11.21 -4.31 -3.93
C HIS A 203 -12.37 -3.57 -3.25
N LEU A 204 -13.28 -2.98 -4.03
CA LEU A 204 -14.48 -2.34 -3.49
C LEU A 204 -15.40 -3.36 -2.83
N CYS A 205 -15.78 -4.43 -3.55
CA CYS A 205 -16.74 -5.40 -3.01
C CYS A 205 -16.21 -6.13 -1.77
N HIS A 206 -14.94 -6.54 -1.76
CA HIS A 206 -14.39 -7.41 -0.71
C HIS A 206 -13.92 -6.65 0.54
N PHE A 207 -13.57 -5.37 0.45
CA PHE A 207 -13.04 -4.61 1.59
C PHE A 207 -13.99 -3.53 2.15
N THR A 208 -15.16 -3.30 1.53
CA THR A 208 -16.16 -2.35 2.05
C THR A 208 -16.86 -2.88 3.30
N ASN A 209 -16.77 -2.13 4.41
CA ASN A 209 -17.41 -2.43 5.70
C ASN A 209 -17.14 -3.86 6.20
N VAL A 210 -15.91 -4.34 6.04
CA VAL A 210 -15.44 -5.58 6.65
C VAL A 210 -14.24 -5.31 7.55
N LYS A 211 -14.04 -6.23 8.48
CA LYS A 211 -12.83 -6.30 9.29
C LYS A 211 -11.64 -6.84 8.47
N PHE A 212 -10.42 -6.46 8.84
CA PHE A 212 -9.20 -6.75 8.09
C PHE A 212 -8.88 -8.26 8.08
N ASN A 213 -8.77 -8.85 6.89
CA ASN A 213 -8.54 -10.29 6.71
C ASN A 213 -9.62 -11.20 7.35
N GLU A 214 -10.87 -10.74 7.45
CA GLU A 214 -12.03 -11.53 7.92
C GLU A 214 -13.09 -11.64 6.79
N ASP A 215 -14.05 -12.57 6.95
CA ASP A 215 -15.15 -12.83 6.00
C ASP A 215 -14.72 -12.94 4.53
N ARG A 216 -15.20 -12.00 3.69
CA ARG A 216 -14.89 -11.82 2.27
C ARG A 216 -13.61 -11.01 2.01
N GLY A 217 -13.09 -10.31 3.03
CA GLY A 217 -11.83 -9.57 3.00
C GLY A 217 -10.60 -10.43 3.29
N ARG A 218 -10.77 -11.73 3.55
CA ARG A 218 -9.68 -12.70 3.72
C ARG A 218 -8.77 -12.74 2.50
N CYS A 219 -7.48 -12.47 2.70
CA CYS A 219 -6.46 -12.47 1.63
C CYS A 219 -6.37 -13.84 0.93
N GLU A 220 -6.54 -14.93 1.68
CA GLU A 220 -6.49 -16.32 1.17
C GLU A 220 -7.65 -16.71 0.24
N LEU A 221 -8.68 -15.86 0.08
CA LEU A 221 -9.70 -16.06 -0.96
C LEU A 221 -9.17 -15.74 -2.37
N CYS A 222 -8.14 -14.91 -2.45
CA CYS A 222 -7.54 -14.44 -3.70
C CYS A 222 -6.10 -14.94 -3.89
N HIS A 223 -5.32 -15.00 -2.81
CA HIS A 223 -3.87 -15.23 -2.80
C HIS A 223 -3.49 -16.55 -2.12
N GLU A 224 -2.40 -17.18 -2.55
CA GLU A 224 -1.76 -18.29 -1.83
C GLU A 224 -0.73 -17.75 -0.82
N LEU A 225 -0.57 -18.42 0.32
CA LEU A 225 0.43 -18.03 1.33
C LEU A 225 1.87 -18.25 0.82
N PRO A 226 2.79 -17.28 0.98
CA PRO A 226 4.17 -17.45 0.50
C PRO A 226 4.92 -18.56 1.25
N LYS A 227 5.35 -19.59 0.50
CA LYS A 227 6.06 -20.77 1.01
C LYS A 227 7.52 -20.52 1.43
N LYS A 228 8.13 -19.39 1.02
CA LYS A 228 9.48 -19.02 1.46
C LYS A 228 9.45 -18.59 2.94
N PRO A 229 10.41 -19.03 3.78
CA PRO A 229 10.54 -18.52 5.14
C PRO A 229 10.76 -17.01 5.17
N ILE A 230 10.32 -16.39 6.27
CA ILE A 230 10.55 -14.99 6.63
C ILE A 230 11.89 -14.86 7.37
N GLN A 231 12.18 -15.84 8.24
CA GLN A 231 13.45 -15.97 8.97
C GLN A 231 13.87 -17.45 8.99
N THR A 232 15.18 -17.71 8.85
CA THR A 232 15.79 -19.05 8.90
C THR A 232 16.81 -19.22 10.03
N SER A 233 17.06 -18.18 10.83
CA SER A 233 17.92 -18.23 12.02
C SER A 233 17.12 -18.70 13.25
N GLY A 234 17.69 -19.66 13.99
CA GLY A 234 17.05 -20.36 15.11
C GLY A 234 16.51 -21.74 14.71
N ASP A 235 16.19 -22.57 15.70
CA ASP A 235 15.90 -24.01 15.54
C ASP A 235 14.72 -24.35 14.63
N LYS A 236 13.83 -23.38 14.37
CA LYS A 236 12.63 -23.52 13.54
C LYS A 236 12.43 -22.27 12.65
N PRO A 237 12.47 -22.40 11.32
CA PRO A 237 12.22 -21.29 10.41
C PRO A 237 10.81 -20.69 10.58
N ILE A 238 10.71 -19.37 10.64
CA ILE A 238 9.43 -18.66 10.71
C ILE A 238 8.86 -18.56 9.29
N THR A 239 7.63 -19.07 9.09
CA THR A 239 6.92 -19.08 7.81
C THR A 239 5.53 -18.48 7.93
N HIS A 240 4.89 -18.13 6.81
CA HIS A 240 3.48 -17.69 6.81
C HIS A 240 2.52 -18.76 7.35
N GLN A 241 2.86 -20.04 7.20
CA GLN A 241 2.07 -21.15 7.72
C GLN A 241 2.16 -21.20 9.26
N THR A 242 3.37 -21.23 9.81
CA THR A 242 3.57 -21.27 11.28
C THR A 242 2.99 -20.04 11.99
N LEU A 243 3.04 -18.85 11.36
CA LEU A 243 2.42 -17.64 11.90
C LEU A 243 0.88 -17.70 11.87
N LYS A 244 0.30 -18.32 10.82
CA LYS A 244 -1.15 -18.57 10.74
C LYS A 244 -1.60 -19.58 11.80
N ASP A 245 -0.86 -20.67 11.97
CA ASP A 245 -1.16 -21.72 12.95
C ASP A 245 -1.05 -21.20 14.40
N ALA A 246 -0.17 -20.22 14.64
CA ALA A 246 -0.04 -19.50 15.91
C ALA A 246 -1.01 -18.31 16.09
N GLY A 247 -1.96 -18.07 15.18
CA GLY A 247 -2.94 -17.00 15.30
C GLY A 247 -2.34 -15.58 15.25
N VAL A 248 -1.25 -15.38 14.50
CA VAL A 248 -0.65 -14.05 14.29
C VAL A 248 -1.47 -13.27 13.26
N SER A 249 -1.95 -12.09 13.64
CA SER A 249 -2.77 -11.26 12.75
C SER A 249 -1.94 -10.70 11.61
N CYS A 250 -2.41 -10.88 10.37
CA CYS A 250 -1.75 -10.33 9.18
C CYS A 250 -1.60 -8.80 9.23
N ALA A 251 -2.43 -8.07 10.00
CA ALA A 251 -2.26 -6.63 10.23
C ALA A 251 -0.90 -6.30 10.88
N GLY A 252 -0.36 -7.22 11.70
CA GLY A 252 0.96 -7.10 12.36
C GLY A 252 2.15 -6.98 11.40
N CYS A 253 2.00 -7.37 10.12
CA CYS A 253 3.06 -7.22 9.10
C CYS A 253 2.59 -6.60 7.75
N HIS A 254 1.27 -6.52 7.51
CA HIS A 254 0.71 -6.20 6.18
C HIS A 254 -0.30 -5.04 6.18
N ILE A 255 -0.45 -4.30 7.28
CA ILE A 255 -1.32 -3.12 7.36
C ILE A 255 -1.07 -2.12 6.22
N GLU A 256 0.18 -1.82 5.90
CA GLU A 256 0.54 -0.83 4.89
C GLU A 256 0.21 -1.27 3.44
N LEU A 257 -0.18 -2.53 3.21
CA LEU A 257 -0.60 -2.99 1.88
C LEU A 257 -1.95 -2.42 1.44
N ILE A 258 -2.80 -2.01 2.40
CA ILE A 258 -4.19 -1.63 2.14
C ILE A 258 -4.48 -0.24 2.71
N GLN A 259 -4.66 0.73 1.82
CA GLN A 259 -5.06 2.09 2.15
C GLN A 259 -6.50 2.32 1.70
N ALA A 260 -7.44 2.38 2.65
CA ALA A 260 -8.84 2.70 2.35
C ALA A 260 -9.05 4.21 2.19
N ALA A 261 -9.76 4.63 1.15
CA ALA A 261 -10.07 6.05 0.89
C ALA A 261 -10.89 6.73 2.02
N GLY A 262 -11.57 5.95 2.86
CA GLY A 262 -12.25 6.45 4.06
C GLY A 262 -11.44 6.39 5.35
N GLY A 263 -10.17 5.96 5.29
CA GLY A 263 -9.35 5.59 6.44
C GLY A 263 -9.62 4.16 6.95
N GLY A 264 -8.79 3.68 7.87
CA GLY A 264 -9.10 2.53 8.73
C GLY A 264 -9.50 3.00 10.13
N LYS A 265 -10.38 2.27 10.80
CA LYS A 265 -10.75 2.50 12.20
C LYS A 265 -10.60 1.23 13.02
N TYR A 266 -10.13 1.35 14.26
CA TYR A 266 -10.17 0.23 15.20
C TYR A 266 -11.55 0.18 15.86
N GLU A 267 -12.13 -1.00 15.91
CA GLU A 267 -13.33 -1.29 16.68
C GLU A 267 -12.96 -2.27 17.79
N ALA A 268 -13.26 -1.89 19.02
CA ALA A 268 -13.10 -2.72 20.19
C ALA A 268 -14.42 -3.42 20.51
N TYR A 269 -14.39 -4.73 20.71
CA TYR A 269 -15.55 -5.57 20.98
C TYR A 269 -15.21 -6.65 21.99
N PHE A 270 -16.20 -7.13 22.73
CA PHE A 270 -16.00 -8.27 23.63
C PHE A 270 -16.35 -9.57 22.91
N GLU A 271 -15.50 -10.58 23.06
CA GLU A 271 -15.73 -11.94 22.57
C GLU A 271 -15.28 -12.92 23.66
N ASN A 272 -16.19 -13.78 24.12
CA ASN A 272 -15.96 -14.70 25.25
C ASN A 272 -15.47 -14.03 26.54
N GLY A 273 -15.83 -12.75 26.75
CA GLY A 273 -15.39 -11.93 27.89
C GLY A 273 -14.05 -11.21 27.68
N GLU A 274 -13.28 -11.57 26.66
CA GLU A 274 -12.04 -10.87 26.30
C GLU A 274 -12.32 -9.62 25.48
N LEU A 275 -11.63 -8.52 25.79
CA LEU A 275 -11.68 -7.30 24.98
C LEU A 275 -10.74 -7.44 23.77
N LYS A 276 -11.31 -7.59 22.58
CA LYS A 276 -10.59 -7.73 21.31
C LYS A 276 -10.70 -6.45 20.50
N THR A 277 -9.69 -6.17 19.69
CA THR A 277 -9.68 -5.05 18.74
C THR A 277 -9.49 -5.59 17.33
N THR A 278 -10.32 -5.15 16.39
CA THR A 278 -10.14 -5.42 14.96
C THR A 278 -10.08 -4.12 14.18
N LEU A 279 -9.44 -4.16 13.01
CA LEU A 279 -9.37 -3.03 12.09
C LEU A 279 -10.48 -3.15 11.06
N VAL A 280 -11.40 -2.19 11.02
CA VAL A 280 -12.40 -2.07 9.96
C VAL A 280 -11.93 -1.06 8.91
N LEU A 281 -11.91 -1.50 7.65
CA LEU A 281 -11.49 -0.67 6.53
C LEU A 281 -12.66 0.17 6.01
N GLY A 282 -12.48 1.49 5.96
CA GLY A 282 -13.43 2.46 5.40
C GLY A 282 -13.47 2.47 3.87
N ALA A 283 -13.35 1.31 3.22
CA ALA A 283 -13.50 1.19 1.79
C ALA A 283 -14.96 1.35 1.39
N GLY A 284 -15.21 1.87 0.20
CA GLY A 284 -16.56 2.20 -0.28
C GLY A 284 -17.22 3.36 0.45
N ARG A 285 -16.44 4.19 1.17
CA ARG A 285 -16.96 5.43 1.76
C ARG A 285 -17.55 6.33 0.66
N MET A 286 -18.84 6.59 0.79
CA MET A 286 -19.60 7.51 -0.06
C MET A 286 -19.26 8.96 0.30
N LYS A 287 -19.41 9.85 -0.68
CA LYS A 287 -19.38 11.31 -0.51
C LYS A 287 -20.77 11.87 -0.84
N LYS A 288 -21.29 12.85 -0.08
CA LYS A 288 -22.63 13.42 -0.36
C LYS A 288 -22.65 14.14 -1.70
N GLU A 289 -21.49 14.71 -2.07
CA GLU A 289 -21.19 15.34 -3.35
C GLU A 289 -21.37 14.37 -4.54
N SER A 290 -21.20 13.05 -4.36
CA SER A 290 -21.50 12.06 -5.41
C SER A 290 -22.99 11.93 -5.72
N CYS A 291 -23.87 12.23 -4.76
CA CYS A 291 -25.32 12.24 -5.00
C CYS A 291 -25.72 13.49 -5.80
N LEU A 292 -25.09 14.62 -5.47
CA LEU A 292 -25.28 15.92 -6.14
C LEU A 292 -24.79 15.95 -7.60
N ALA A 293 -24.06 14.93 -8.05
CA ALA A 293 -23.70 14.77 -9.46
C ALA A 293 -24.91 14.46 -10.38
N CYS A 294 -26.04 14.01 -9.81
CA CYS A 294 -27.28 13.72 -10.56
C CYS A 294 -28.58 14.14 -9.84
N HIS A 295 -28.55 14.43 -8.53
CA HIS A 295 -29.71 14.85 -7.76
C HIS A 295 -29.53 16.26 -7.20
N ASP A 296 -30.36 17.19 -7.66
CA ASP A 296 -30.46 18.59 -7.21
C ASP A 296 -31.50 18.78 -6.09
N GLN A 297 -32.58 17.99 -6.11
CA GLN A 297 -33.67 18.10 -5.12
C GLN A 297 -33.37 17.41 -3.78
N ALA A 298 -33.54 18.15 -2.68
CA ALA A 298 -33.39 17.61 -1.31
C ALA A 298 -34.34 16.44 -0.97
N GLN A 299 -35.52 16.37 -1.60
CA GLN A 299 -36.47 15.26 -1.43
C GLN A 299 -35.86 13.92 -1.87
N ALA A 300 -35.11 13.88 -2.98
CA ALA A 300 -34.46 12.67 -3.48
C ALA A 300 -33.31 12.18 -2.58
N LEU A 301 -32.75 13.07 -1.74
CA LEU A 301 -31.64 12.77 -0.84
C LEU A 301 -32.08 12.26 0.54
N LYS A 302 -33.37 12.25 0.86
CA LYS A 302 -33.89 11.82 2.19
C LYS A 302 -33.47 10.39 2.57
N GLU A 303 -33.35 9.50 1.58
CA GLU A 303 -32.93 8.10 1.78
C GLU A 303 -31.51 7.80 1.28
N GLU A 304 -30.62 8.81 1.16
CA GLU A 304 -29.23 8.65 0.66
C GLU A 304 -28.37 7.61 1.44
N LYS A 305 -28.84 7.17 2.61
CA LYS A 305 -28.18 6.17 3.47
C LYS A 305 -28.84 4.77 3.40
N ASN A 306 -29.98 4.61 2.74
CA ASN A 306 -30.68 3.34 2.60
C ASN A 306 -29.96 2.43 1.57
N LYS A 307 -29.00 1.63 2.05
CA LYS A 307 -28.13 0.76 1.22
C LYS A 307 -28.93 -0.09 0.23
N LYS A 308 -30.02 -0.72 0.69
CA LYS A 308 -30.89 -1.56 -0.14
C LYS A 308 -31.51 -0.75 -1.27
N LEU A 309 -32.20 0.34 -0.96
CA LEU A 309 -32.81 1.23 -1.96
C LEU A 309 -31.76 1.76 -2.95
N MET A 310 -30.59 2.15 -2.45
CA MET A 310 -29.50 2.64 -3.30
C MET A 310 -29.06 1.58 -4.32
N HIS A 311 -28.79 0.34 -3.91
CA HIS A 311 -28.43 -0.72 -4.84
C HIS A 311 -29.59 -1.13 -5.76
N GLU A 312 -30.82 -1.26 -5.26
CA GLU A 312 -31.98 -1.67 -6.06
C GLU A 312 -32.26 -0.67 -7.17
N LYS A 313 -32.40 0.62 -6.82
CA LYS A 313 -32.75 1.67 -7.79
C LYS A 313 -31.58 1.99 -8.72
N HIS A 314 -30.37 2.17 -8.18
CA HIS A 314 -29.23 2.67 -8.99
C HIS A 314 -28.46 1.55 -9.69
N VAL A 315 -28.09 0.47 -8.99
CA VAL A 315 -27.28 -0.61 -9.58
C VAL A 315 -28.16 -1.63 -10.30
N THR A 316 -29.15 -2.20 -9.63
CA THR A 316 -29.95 -3.32 -10.15
C THR A 316 -30.94 -2.88 -11.24
N ILE A 317 -31.61 -1.74 -11.08
CA ILE A 317 -32.54 -1.19 -12.08
C ILE A 317 -31.80 -0.27 -13.07
N LYS A 318 -31.13 0.79 -12.59
CA LYS A 318 -30.51 1.81 -13.47
C LYS A 318 -29.09 1.46 -13.94
N SER A 319 -28.46 0.36 -13.52
CA SER A 319 -27.11 -0.03 -14.00
C SER A 319 -26.02 1.05 -13.80
N ALA A 320 -26.12 1.88 -12.77
CA ALA A 320 -25.07 2.82 -12.36
C ALA A 320 -23.78 2.06 -11.95
N ARG A 321 -22.61 2.69 -12.06
CA ARG A 321 -21.34 2.04 -11.69
C ARG A 321 -21.05 2.28 -10.22
N CYS A 322 -20.41 1.29 -9.59
CA CYS A 322 -20.05 1.38 -8.18
C CYS A 322 -19.12 2.59 -7.89
N PHE A 323 -18.22 2.92 -8.82
CA PHE A 323 -17.28 4.05 -8.68
C PHE A 323 -17.88 5.44 -8.91
N ASP A 324 -19.11 5.54 -9.40
CA ASP A 324 -19.79 6.83 -9.53
C ASP A 324 -20.06 7.43 -8.11
N CYS A 325 -20.23 6.55 -7.10
CA CYS A 325 -20.54 6.93 -5.73
C CYS A 325 -19.52 6.44 -4.68
N HIS A 326 -19.00 5.22 -4.82
CA HIS A 326 -18.05 4.62 -3.87
C HIS A 326 -16.59 4.78 -4.32
N ARG A 327 -15.63 4.64 -3.39
CA ARG A 327 -14.19 4.56 -3.69
C ARG A 327 -13.58 3.26 -3.13
N PRO A 328 -12.76 2.52 -3.91
CA PRO A 328 -12.12 1.28 -3.47
C PRO A 328 -11.01 1.53 -2.43
N ILE A 329 -10.39 0.47 -1.94
CA ILE A 329 -9.04 0.56 -1.37
C ILE A 329 -8.00 0.78 -2.47
N THR A 330 -6.92 1.51 -2.16
CA THR A 330 -5.63 1.32 -2.81
C THR A 330 -4.98 0.09 -2.19
N HIS A 331 -4.83 -0.97 -2.98
CA HIS A 331 -4.09 -2.17 -2.59
C HIS A 331 -2.76 -2.14 -3.35
N ALA A 332 -1.69 -1.80 -2.66
CA ALA A 332 -0.37 -1.56 -3.25
C ALA A 332 0.73 -1.90 -2.25
N LYS A 333 1.89 -2.34 -2.74
CA LYS A 333 3.05 -2.60 -1.87
C LYS A 333 3.61 -1.25 -1.39
N ALA A 334 3.36 -0.88 -0.14
CA ALA A 334 4.01 0.27 0.48
C ALA A 334 5.54 0.16 0.35
N ASP A 335 6.14 1.25 -0.12
CA ASP A 335 7.59 1.37 -0.19
C ASP A 335 8.17 1.77 1.17
N LEU A 336 9.04 0.91 1.69
CA LEU A 336 9.68 1.10 2.99
C LEU A 336 10.96 1.93 2.92
N SER A 337 11.48 2.23 1.72
CA SER A 337 12.58 3.20 1.53
C SER A 337 12.11 4.65 1.64
N LYS A 338 10.82 4.94 1.41
CA LYS A 338 10.28 6.30 1.61
C LYS A 338 10.27 6.70 3.09
N PRO A 339 10.58 7.97 3.44
CA PRO A 339 10.47 8.50 4.80
C PRO A 339 9.12 8.19 5.46
N ILE A 340 9.13 8.01 6.78
CA ILE A 340 7.90 7.79 7.57
C ILE A 340 6.92 8.96 7.40
N LYS A 341 7.43 10.19 7.22
CA LYS A 341 6.62 11.37 6.93
C LYS A 341 5.80 11.24 5.64
N GLU A 342 6.39 10.68 4.56
CA GLU A 342 5.68 10.41 3.30
C GLU A 342 4.66 9.26 3.41
N ARG A 343 4.86 8.33 4.35
CA ARG A 343 3.93 7.22 4.62
C ARG A 343 2.76 7.61 5.53
N SER A 344 2.90 8.70 6.29
CA SER A 344 1.83 9.24 7.13
C SER A 344 0.91 10.15 6.33
N MET A 345 -0.39 9.84 6.26
CA MET A 345 -1.41 10.69 5.59
C MET A 345 -1.73 12.00 6.36
N ARG A 346 -0.80 12.53 7.14
CA ARG A 346 -0.97 13.69 8.04
C ARG A 346 0.23 14.66 8.01
N VAL A 347 0.88 14.77 6.85
CA VAL A 347 1.91 15.80 6.60
C VAL A 347 1.35 17.17 7.01
N GLY A 348 2.09 17.89 7.85
CA GLY A 348 1.71 19.24 8.33
C GLY A 348 0.95 19.27 9.66
N CYS A 349 0.37 18.16 10.15
CA CYS A 349 -0.14 18.12 11.54
C CYS A 349 0.99 18.23 12.58
N GLU A 350 2.21 17.89 12.17
CA GLU A 350 3.46 17.97 12.94
C GLU A 350 3.76 19.38 13.47
N ALA A 351 3.26 20.43 12.79
CA ALA A 351 3.51 21.83 13.14
C ALA A 351 2.80 22.27 14.42
N CYS A 352 1.77 21.55 14.87
CA CYS A 352 1.01 21.86 16.09
C CYS A 352 1.01 20.71 17.12
N HIS A 353 1.40 19.49 16.71
CA HIS A 353 1.45 18.32 17.57
C HIS A 353 2.72 17.51 17.33
N LEU A 354 3.49 17.28 18.40
CA LEU A 354 4.62 16.35 18.39
C LEU A 354 4.16 14.95 17.98
N GLU A 355 4.95 14.27 17.15
CA GLU A 355 4.64 12.93 16.67
C GLU A 355 4.90 11.89 17.79
N PRO A 356 3.86 11.27 18.37
CA PRO A 356 3.98 10.58 19.65
C PRO A 356 4.74 9.25 19.61
N HIS A 357 5.11 8.75 18.42
CA HIS A 357 5.91 7.53 18.26
C HIS A 357 7.25 7.79 17.55
N ARG A 358 7.75 9.05 17.55
CA ARG A 358 8.92 9.44 16.75
C ARG A 358 10.15 8.58 17.03
N TYR A 359 10.45 8.37 18.30
CA TYR A 359 11.65 7.66 18.75
C TYR A 359 11.51 6.13 18.59
N GLN A 360 10.33 5.57 18.86
CA GLN A 360 9.99 4.16 18.64
C GLN A 360 10.25 3.78 17.18
N ARG A 361 9.76 4.60 16.23
CA ARG A 361 9.97 4.38 14.80
C ARG A 361 11.41 4.62 14.37
N PHE A 362 12.09 5.61 14.96
CA PHE A 362 13.50 5.89 14.70
C PHE A 362 14.39 4.70 15.07
N LEU A 363 14.20 4.14 16.28
CA LEU A 363 14.92 2.96 16.77
C LEU A 363 14.72 1.76 15.83
N SER A 364 13.49 1.37 15.53
CA SER A 364 13.24 0.22 14.63
C SER A 364 13.77 0.44 13.21
N ALA A 365 13.74 1.68 12.70
CA ALA A 365 14.32 2.01 11.40
C ALA A 365 15.87 1.99 11.38
N GLY A 366 16.51 2.26 12.53
CA GLY A 366 17.95 2.21 12.73
C GLY A 366 18.76 2.98 11.67
N PRO A 367 18.55 4.30 11.49
CA PRO A 367 19.25 5.11 10.49
C PRO A 367 20.75 5.25 10.80
N LYS A 368 21.52 5.81 9.86
CA LYS A 368 22.88 6.28 10.15
C LYS A 368 22.79 7.59 10.95
N LEU A 369 23.64 7.75 11.96
CA LEU A 369 24.00 9.05 12.55
C LEU A 369 25.52 9.26 12.44
N GLU A 370 26.03 10.35 13.01
CA GLU A 370 27.45 10.45 13.34
C GLU A 370 27.81 9.43 14.43
N GLY A 371 29.01 8.86 14.39
CA GLY A 371 29.42 7.68 15.19
C GLY A 371 28.69 6.37 14.84
N VAL A 372 27.37 6.41 14.64
CA VAL A 372 26.48 5.24 14.65
C VAL A 372 26.14 4.73 13.24
N SER A 373 26.57 3.50 12.94
CA SER A 373 26.28 2.85 11.65
C SER A 373 24.83 2.36 11.51
N GLN A 374 24.29 2.45 10.29
CA GLN A 374 22.89 2.13 9.99
C GLN A 374 22.56 0.66 10.32
N THR A 375 21.76 0.45 11.36
CA THR A 375 21.43 -0.88 11.89
C THR A 375 19.91 -1.04 12.04
N PRO A 376 19.14 -1.26 10.94
CA PRO A 376 17.70 -1.45 11.02
C PRO A 376 17.37 -2.79 11.68
N ASP A 377 16.33 -2.82 12.50
CA ASP A 377 15.89 -4.03 13.22
C ASP A 377 15.47 -5.17 12.25
N PHE A 378 15.61 -6.42 12.71
CA PHE A 378 15.22 -7.61 11.96
C PHE A 378 13.70 -7.75 11.83
N MET A 379 12.91 -7.42 12.86
CA MET A 379 11.45 -7.45 12.76
C MET A 379 10.94 -6.34 11.81
N PHE A 380 11.55 -5.14 11.87
CA PHE A 380 11.31 -4.05 10.92
C PHE A 380 11.64 -4.47 9.47
N LYS A 381 12.78 -5.13 9.24
CA LYS A 381 13.13 -5.74 7.93
C LYS A 381 12.11 -6.79 7.48
N ALA A 382 11.60 -7.60 8.41
CA ALA A 382 10.52 -8.58 8.19
C ALA A 382 9.12 -7.94 7.99
N ARG A 383 9.03 -6.60 8.03
CA ARG A 383 7.80 -5.78 7.96
C ARG A 383 6.88 -5.85 9.18
N THR A 384 7.30 -6.46 10.28
CA THR A 384 6.59 -6.38 11.56
C THR A 384 6.44 -4.91 11.95
N ASN A 385 5.24 -4.50 12.30
CA ASN A 385 4.92 -3.15 12.76
C ASN A 385 4.39 -3.19 14.19
N CYS A 386 4.05 -2.01 14.74
CA CYS A 386 3.56 -1.84 16.10
C CYS A 386 2.46 -2.84 16.50
N LEU A 387 1.56 -3.22 15.57
CA LEU A 387 0.44 -4.14 15.80
C LEU A 387 0.85 -5.61 15.92
N GLY A 388 2.11 -5.96 15.65
CA GLY A 388 2.65 -7.29 15.94
C GLY A 388 2.72 -7.54 17.45
N CYS A 389 3.18 -6.54 18.20
CA CYS A 389 3.45 -6.64 19.64
C CYS A 389 2.44 -5.85 20.49
N HIS A 390 2.03 -4.64 20.09
CA HIS A 390 1.13 -3.78 20.87
C HIS A 390 -0.34 -4.17 20.66
N VAL A 391 -0.73 -5.30 21.24
CA VAL A 391 -2.10 -5.86 21.14
C VAL A 391 -2.87 -5.88 22.46
N GLU A 392 -2.23 -5.61 23.60
CA GLU A 392 -2.89 -5.57 24.92
C GLU A 392 -3.29 -4.14 25.29
N GLN A 393 -4.58 -3.85 25.38
CA GLN A 393 -5.05 -2.55 25.87
C GLN A 393 -4.93 -2.45 27.39
N LYS A 394 -4.26 -1.41 27.90
CA LYS A 394 -4.14 -1.08 29.32
C LYS A 394 -4.53 0.37 29.57
N ALA A 395 -4.96 0.68 30.80
CA ALA A 395 -5.12 2.06 31.25
C ALA A 395 -3.77 2.61 31.72
N THR A 396 -3.52 3.91 31.47
CA THR A 396 -2.49 4.68 32.17
C THR A 396 -3.03 5.14 33.52
N GLU A 397 -2.12 5.58 34.40
CA GLU A 397 -2.45 6.19 35.70
C GLU A 397 -3.44 7.37 35.58
N LYS A 398 -3.42 8.07 34.43
CA LYS A 398 -4.32 9.19 34.11
C LYS A 398 -5.60 8.76 33.39
N GLY A 399 -5.97 7.47 33.47
CA GLY A 399 -7.19 6.89 32.90
C GLY A 399 -7.22 6.74 31.36
N GLY A 400 -6.19 7.20 30.65
CA GLY A 400 -6.09 7.08 29.20
C GLY A 400 -5.84 5.64 28.76
N LYS A 401 -6.45 5.18 27.67
CA LYS A 401 -6.25 3.82 27.16
C LYS A 401 -5.11 3.77 26.14
N VAL A 402 -4.12 2.89 26.37
CA VAL A 402 -2.94 2.69 25.51
C VAL A 402 -2.80 1.22 25.10
N MET A 403 -2.16 0.97 23.96
CA MET A 403 -1.83 -0.38 23.48
C MET A 403 -0.41 -0.75 23.91
N THR A 404 -0.25 -1.94 24.50
CA THR A 404 1.00 -2.40 25.13
C THR A 404 1.38 -3.79 24.64
N ALA A 405 2.67 -4.13 24.78
CA ALA A 405 3.23 -5.45 24.50
C ALA A 405 3.60 -6.17 25.81
N SER A 406 3.64 -7.50 25.76
CA SER A 406 4.09 -8.39 26.84
C SER A 406 4.95 -9.52 26.27
N GLY A 407 5.65 -10.28 27.11
CA GLY A 407 6.42 -11.46 26.68
C GLY A 407 5.57 -12.48 25.90
N LYS A 408 4.32 -12.66 26.31
CA LYS A 408 3.32 -13.50 25.64
C LYS A 408 3.11 -13.09 24.18
N THR A 409 3.27 -11.81 23.84
CA THR A 409 3.18 -11.32 22.46
C THR A 409 4.38 -11.75 21.61
N CYS A 410 5.56 -11.89 22.21
CA CYS A 410 6.77 -12.43 21.56
C CYS A 410 6.61 -13.94 21.26
N VAL A 411 6.07 -14.71 22.22
CA VAL A 411 5.84 -16.17 22.11
C VAL A 411 4.82 -16.54 21.01
N ARG A 412 4.06 -15.58 20.46
CA ARG A 412 3.22 -15.81 19.26
C ARG A 412 4.02 -16.06 17.99
N CYS A 413 5.27 -15.59 17.94
CA CYS A 413 6.17 -15.73 16.79
C CYS A 413 7.46 -16.50 17.12
N HIS A 414 7.86 -16.54 18.40
CA HIS A 414 9.12 -17.09 18.90
C HIS A 414 8.91 -18.26 19.87
N THR A 415 10.01 -18.86 20.38
CA THR A 415 9.93 -19.91 21.40
C THR A 415 9.41 -19.38 22.75
N LYS A 416 8.98 -20.28 23.64
CA LYS A 416 8.44 -19.93 24.98
C LYS A 416 9.44 -19.12 25.83
N ASP A 417 10.72 -19.32 25.60
CA ASP A 417 11.83 -18.69 26.33
C ASP A 417 11.83 -17.16 26.13
N HIS A 418 11.28 -16.68 25.01
CA HIS A 418 11.15 -15.26 24.69
C HIS A 418 10.08 -14.53 25.54
N ASP A 419 9.35 -15.21 26.43
CA ASP A 419 8.42 -14.55 27.38
C ASP A 419 9.18 -13.66 28.38
N LYS A 420 10.39 -14.07 28.80
CA LYS A 420 11.21 -13.29 29.75
C LYS A 420 12.02 -12.18 29.07
N MET A 421 12.40 -12.37 27.81
CA MET A 421 13.27 -11.47 27.04
C MET A 421 12.84 -10.00 27.07
N LEU A 422 11.52 -9.71 27.05
CA LEU A 422 11.00 -8.34 27.12
C LEU A 422 11.16 -7.68 28.51
N ALA A 423 11.27 -8.47 29.58
CA ALA A 423 11.57 -7.97 30.92
C ALA A 423 13.09 -7.78 31.08
N GLU A 424 13.87 -8.82 30.72
CA GLU A 424 15.34 -8.82 30.74
C GLU A 424 15.89 -7.59 29.99
N TRP A 425 15.51 -7.39 28.71
CA TRP A 425 15.97 -6.25 27.92
C TRP A 425 15.61 -4.88 28.51
N LYS A 426 14.54 -4.76 29.30
CA LYS A 426 14.17 -3.50 29.97
C LYS A 426 15.02 -3.27 31.21
N THR A 427 15.37 -4.32 31.95
CA THR A 427 16.31 -4.23 33.06
C THR A 427 17.70 -3.87 32.54
N ASP A 428 18.19 -4.56 31.50
CA ASP A 428 19.46 -4.25 30.85
C ASP A 428 19.51 -2.76 30.45
N LEU A 429 18.58 -2.31 29.60
CA LEU A 429 18.56 -0.93 29.10
C LEU A 429 18.31 0.11 30.19
N ALA A 430 17.70 -0.23 31.32
CA ALA A 430 17.53 0.69 32.45
C ALA A 430 18.84 0.89 33.22
N ASN A 431 19.68 -0.15 33.33
CA ASN A 431 21.02 -0.05 33.90
C ASN A 431 21.92 0.78 32.97
N GLU A 432 21.97 0.44 31.68
CA GLU A 432 22.78 1.18 30.69
C GLU A 432 22.41 2.68 30.68
N ILE A 433 21.11 3.03 30.71
CA ILE A 433 20.65 4.44 30.79
C ILE A 433 20.99 5.11 32.12
N LYS A 434 21.13 4.37 33.24
CA LYS A 434 21.60 4.91 34.52
C LYS A 434 23.09 5.22 34.42
N ASP A 435 23.87 4.27 33.94
CA ASP A 435 25.33 4.34 33.96
C ASP A 435 25.84 5.45 33.00
N VAL A 436 25.21 5.61 31.82
CA VAL A 436 25.47 6.77 30.93
C VAL A 436 25.16 8.12 31.58
N LYS A 437 24.21 8.17 32.52
CA LYS A 437 23.86 9.42 33.21
C LYS A 437 24.80 9.79 34.34
N GLU A 438 25.56 8.83 34.86
CA GLU A 438 26.65 9.13 35.76
C GLU A 438 27.79 9.81 34.99
N VAL A 439 28.09 9.37 33.76
CA VAL A 439 29.00 10.07 32.83
C VAL A 439 28.45 11.43 32.35
N GLU A 440 27.13 11.54 32.06
CA GLU A 440 26.49 12.82 31.74
C GLU A 440 26.66 13.83 32.88
N GLN A 441 26.52 13.38 34.13
CA GLN A 441 26.63 14.22 35.32
C GLN A 441 28.09 14.64 35.57
N GLU A 442 29.05 13.72 35.43
CA GLU A 442 30.50 14.00 35.53
C GLU A 442 30.94 15.07 34.52
N ALA A 443 30.55 14.94 33.25
CA ALA A 443 30.86 15.93 32.22
C ALA A 443 30.16 17.29 32.43
N VAL A 444 29.01 17.32 33.12
CA VAL A 444 28.31 18.56 33.51
C VAL A 444 28.99 19.25 34.67
N ASP A 445 29.36 18.50 35.71
CA ASP A 445 29.98 19.06 36.92
C ASP A 445 31.39 19.58 36.63
N ALA A 446 32.19 18.84 35.85
CA ALA A 446 33.49 19.31 35.39
C ALA A 446 33.40 20.61 34.55
N LEU A 447 32.43 20.69 33.62
CA LEU A 447 32.18 21.92 32.84
C LEU A 447 31.74 23.09 33.73
N LEU A 448 31.03 22.83 34.84
CA LEU A 448 30.63 23.87 35.80
C LEU A 448 31.81 24.40 36.63
N GLU A 449 32.78 23.55 36.99
CA GLU A 449 33.97 23.97 37.74
C GLU A 449 34.87 24.91 36.91
N VAL A 450 35.15 24.57 35.64
CA VAL A 450 36.01 25.40 34.76
C VAL A 450 35.27 26.55 34.05
N LYS A 451 33.97 26.74 34.30
CA LYS A 451 33.11 27.66 33.53
C LYS A 451 33.56 29.12 33.51
N SER A 452 34.29 29.58 34.53
CA SER A 452 34.86 30.93 34.60
C SER A 452 36.21 31.10 33.89
N GLU A 453 36.82 30.00 33.44
CA GLU A 453 38.16 29.96 32.84
C GLU A 453 38.11 29.75 31.32
N LEU A 454 37.02 29.17 30.80
CA LEU A 454 36.76 28.99 29.38
C LEU A 454 36.29 30.30 28.70
N SER A 455 36.73 30.53 27.46
CA SER A 455 36.18 31.58 26.60
C SER A 455 34.75 31.27 26.12
N GLU A 456 33.96 32.31 25.81
CA GLU A 456 32.54 32.21 25.47
C GLU A 456 32.25 31.25 24.31
N ALA A 457 33.14 31.21 23.31
CA ALA A 457 33.04 30.29 22.18
C ALA A 457 33.24 28.82 22.61
N LYS A 458 34.28 28.54 23.41
CA LYS A 458 34.61 27.20 23.89
C LYS A 458 33.55 26.65 24.84
N LEU A 459 33.02 27.50 25.72
CA LEU A 459 31.86 27.18 26.57
C LEU A 459 30.62 26.82 25.73
N ALA A 460 30.30 27.61 24.70
CA ALA A 460 29.13 27.36 23.84
C ALA A 460 29.25 26.06 23.03
N GLU A 461 30.46 25.69 22.60
CA GLU A 461 30.76 24.43 21.92
C GLU A 461 30.59 23.23 22.88
N ALA A 462 31.16 23.30 24.10
CA ALA A 462 30.97 22.28 25.12
C ALA A 462 29.50 22.09 25.53
N GLU A 463 28.74 23.19 25.71
CA GLU A 463 27.29 23.11 26.00
C GLU A 463 26.49 22.49 24.85
N GLN A 464 26.90 22.70 23.59
CA GLN A 464 26.28 22.05 22.43
C GLN A 464 26.67 20.56 22.31
N MET A 465 27.91 20.17 22.62
CA MET A 465 28.33 18.76 22.66
C MET A 465 27.55 17.97 23.73
N LEU A 466 27.43 18.50 24.95
CA LEU A 466 26.57 17.92 26.00
C LEU A 466 25.12 17.78 25.52
N LYS A 467 24.61 18.78 24.80
CA LYS A 467 23.24 18.77 24.24
C LYS A 467 23.08 17.71 23.14
N GLU A 468 24.09 17.43 22.33
CA GLU A 468 24.06 16.35 21.32
C GLU A 468 24.10 14.95 21.94
N GLY A 469 24.95 14.72 22.95
CA GLY A 469 24.95 13.48 23.74
C GLY A 469 23.59 13.23 24.39
N ARG A 470 23.02 14.27 25.01
CA ARG A 470 21.65 14.26 25.57
C ARG A 470 20.59 13.97 24.51
N GLU A 471 20.60 14.65 23.36
CA GLU A 471 19.63 14.41 22.29
C GLU A 471 19.70 12.96 21.76
N THR A 472 20.90 12.38 21.73
CA THR A 472 21.15 10.98 21.35
C THR A 472 20.61 10.00 22.40
N LEU A 473 20.97 10.16 23.68
CA LEU A 473 20.46 9.32 24.78
C LEU A 473 18.92 9.37 24.90
N ASN A 474 18.33 10.55 24.67
CA ASN A 474 16.89 10.75 24.67
C ASN A 474 16.15 9.91 23.59
N ILE A 475 16.81 9.50 22.50
CA ILE A 475 16.25 8.56 21.52
C ILE A 475 15.99 7.20 22.17
N VAL A 476 16.92 6.72 23.00
CA VAL A 476 16.80 5.42 23.67
C VAL A 476 15.82 5.51 24.84
N GLN A 477 15.94 6.54 25.69
CA GLN A 477 15.09 6.73 26.87
C GLN A 477 13.61 6.89 26.48
N TYR A 478 13.29 7.82 25.57
CA TYR A 478 11.89 8.05 25.18
C TYR A 478 11.39 7.11 24.09
N GLY A 479 12.29 6.50 23.32
CA GLY A 479 11.95 5.45 22.36
C GLY A 479 11.65 4.10 23.00
N ASN A 480 12.22 3.84 24.19
CA ASN A 480 12.30 2.54 24.84
C ASN A 480 13.07 1.54 23.95
N GLY A 481 14.35 1.33 24.26
CA GLY A 481 15.32 0.66 23.40
C GLY A 481 14.98 -0.76 22.92
N VAL A 482 13.99 -1.43 23.52
CA VAL A 482 13.48 -2.73 23.06
C VAL A 482 13.01 -2.72 21.59
N HIS A 483 12.69 -1.54 21.03
CA HIS A 483 12.33 -1.37 19.62
C HIS A 483 13.49 -1.67 18.64
N ASN A 484 14.74 -1.66 19.13
CA ASN A 484 15.95 -2.14 18.45
C ASN A 484 17.11 -2.18 19.48
N LYS A 485 17.24 -3.25 20.28
CA LYS A 485 18.21 -3.29 21.40
C LYS A 485 19.65 -3.03 20.91
N LYS A 486 20.08 -3.64 19.80
CA LYS A 486 21.44 -3.43 19.27
C LYS A 486 21.73 -1.97 18.93
N TYR A 487 20.85 -1.33 18.17
CA TYR A 487 21.03 0.08 17.81
C TYR A 487 20.92 1.00 19.03
N SER A 488 20.15 0.60 20.05
CA SER A 488 20.04 1.33 21.32
C SER A 488 21.35 1.35 22.11
N ILE A 489 22.06 0.21 22.19
CA ILE A 489 23.41 0.18 22.78
C ILE A 489 24.36 1.07 21.95
N MET A 490 24.34 0.97 20.62
CA MET A 490 25.18 1.82 19.76
C MET A 490 24.89 3.34 19.86
N LEU A 491 23.69 3.74 20.29
CA LEU A 491 23.34 5.13 20.62
C LEU A 491 23.78 5.53 22.03
N ILE A 492 23.82 4.56 22.96
CA ILE A 492 24.35 4.70 24.32
C ILE A 492 25.87 4.88 24.25
N ASP A 493 26.58 4.00 23.52
CA ASP A 493 28.02 4.09 23.25
C ASP A 493 28.40 5.48 22.71
N ALA A 494 27.66 5.96 21.70
CA ALA A 494 27.90 7.27 21.09
C ALA A 494 27.53 8.47 22.00
N ALA A 495 26.61 8.28 22.97
CA ALA A 495 26.34 9.30 23.98
C ALA A 495 27.44 9.37 25.03
N ILE A 496 27.98 8.21 25.47
CA ILE A 496 29.16 8.14 26.35
C ILE A 496 30.33 8.89 25.71
N THR A 497 30.70 8.52 24.47
CA THR A 497 31.80 9.19 23.77
C THR A 497 31.57 10.70 23.62
N ARG A 498 30.33 11.18 23.47
CA ARG A 498 30.07 12.63 23.45
C ARG A 498 30.16 13.33 24.81
N PHE A 499 30.08 12.61 25.92
CA PHE A 499 30.36 13.15 27.26
C PHE A 499 31.86 13.06 27.60
N GLU A 500 32.54 11.98 27.18
CA GLU A 500 34.00 11.86 27.24
C GLU A 500 34.71 12.90 26.36
N ASP A 501 34.21 13.15 25.13
CA ASP A 501 34.68 14.20 24.22
C ASP A 501 34.62 15.59 24.90
N VAL A 502 33.60 15.86 25.74
CA VAL A 502 33.47 17.13 26.48
C VAL A 502 34.54 17.26 27.56
N LEU A 503 34.80 16.19 28.32
CA LEU A 503 35.86 16.18 29.34
C LEU A 503 37.23 16.46 28.72
N GLY A 504 37.59 15.75 27.64
CA GLY A 504 38.85 16.03 26.92
C GLY A 504 38.91 17.44 26.33
N PHE A 505 37.80 17.92 25.76
CA PHE A 505 37.75 19.26 25.16
C PHE A 505 37.93 20.39 26.17
N ILE A 506 37.48 20.25 27.42
CA ILE A 506 37.71 21.25 28.47
C ILE A 506 39.07 21.12 29.17
N GLU A 507 39.70 19.93 29.17
CA GLU A 507 41.07 19.74 29.66
C GLU A 507 42.14 20.28 28.71
N GLU A 508 41.90 20.24 27.39
CA GLU A 508 42.73 20.96 26.43
C GLU A 508 42.64 22.48 26.68
N GLY A 509 43.79 23.16 26.78
CA GLY A 509 43.84 24.62 26.94
C GLY A 509 43.36 25.42 25.71
N GLU A 510 43.55 26.74 25.74
CA GLU A 510 43.44 27.61 24.54
C GLU A 510 44.67 27.51 23.63
#